data_AF-A0A1G0PMM3-F1
#
_entry.id   AF-A0A1G0PMM3-F1
#
_cell.length_a   1.000
_cell.length_b   1.000
_cell.length_c   1.000
_cell.angle_alpha   90.00
_cell.angle_beta   90.00
_cell.angle_gamma   90.00
#
_symmetry.space_group_name_H-M   'P 1'
#
loop_
_entity.id
_entity.type
_entity.pdbx_description
1 polymer ?
#
loop_
_entity_poly.entity_id
_entity_poly.type
_entity_poly.pdbx_seq_one_letter_code
_entity_poly.pdbx_strand_id
1 'polypeptide(L)'
;MPEYEKHLYMILFPINALVASQLDPAKFGEHYTTGSSKHFSGKVIFAEVDINFRSEKFKIDDYLALTVPHENGEPKKTKFIASYNVLEHVPLDSIKKLFLCTANGKVLPIEPAEYTAYNAPDLFRIYQEITPLDTLVLSSKDQREFGKFITQSVSKGAPKLMFTQIDFNIENFLTLNKNKEIFQIDLPGVNPYRFYDCVMELKENTGKITKTIGLGSLLREISYKFLKHGFWFATKDEFKFFPMPSIQELEDKYFYWWKFVR
;
A
#
# COMPACT_ATOMS: atom_id res chain seq x y z
N MET A 1 1.95 -31.00 -21.74
CA MET A 1 2.20 -29.55 -21.54
C MET A 1 2.52 -29.34 -20.07
N PRO A 2 3.50 -28.49 -19.71
CA PRO A 2 3.77 -28.20 -18.30
C PRO A 2 2.51 -27.65 -17.62
N GLU A 3 2.14 -28.23 -16.49
CA GLU A 3 1.03 -27.78 -15.66
C GLU A 3 1.59 -26.78 -14.64
N TYR A 4 1.12 -25.54 -14.71
CA TYR A 4 1.48 -24.50 -13.75
C TYR A 4 0.29 -24.18 -12.87
N GLU A 5 0.56 -24.03 -11.58
CA GLU A 5 -0.40 -23.51 -10.61
C GLU A 5 -0.88 -22.12 -11.04
N LYS A 6 -2.18 -21.85 -10.83
CA LYS A 6 -2.79 -20.56 -11.14
C LYS A 6 -2.98 -19.78 -9.85
N HIS A 7 -2.59 -18.51 -9.90
CA HIS A 7 -2.73 -17.57 -8.80
C HIS A 7 -3.67 -16.44 -9.20
N LEU A 8 -4.32 -15.86 -8.19
CA LEU A 8 -5.09 -14.64 -8.31
C LEU A 8 -4.36 -13.54 -7.54
N TYR A 9 -3.87 -12.53 -8.25
CA TYR A 9 -3.19 -11.39 -7.65
C TYR A 9 -4.01 -10.12 -7.81
N MET A 10 -4.11 -9.35 -6.73
CA MET A 10 -4.63 -7.99 -6.75
C MET A 10 -3.45 -7.02 -6.65
N ILE A 11 -3.18 -6.30 -7.73
CA ILE A 11 -2.23 -5.18 -7.71
C ILE A 11 -2.93 -4.02 -6.99
N LEU A 12 -2.21 -3.43 -6.04
CA LEU A 12 -2.69 -2.37 -5.16
C LEU A 12 -1.95 -1.05 -5.39
N PHE A 13 -0.72 -1.15 -5.89
CA PHE A 13 0.09 -0.01 -6.29
C PHE A 13 0.98 -0.39 -7.49
N PRO A 14 1.08 0.44 -8.54
CA PRO A 14 0.52 1.79 -8.68
C PRO A 14 -0.92 1.84 -9.22
N ILE A 15 -1.53 0.69 -9.52
CA ILE A 15 -2.90 0.58 -10.05
C ILE A 15 -3.70 -0.39 -9.19
N ASN A 16 -5.02 -0.39 -9.34
CA ASN A 16 -5.91 -1.35 -8.71
C ASN A 16 -6.46 -2.35 -9.74
N ALA A 17 -5.85 -3.54 -9.82
CA ALA A 17 -6.16 -4.53 -10.85
C ALA A 17 -6.18 -5.95 -10.31
N LEU A 18 -7.11 -6.77 -10.82
CA LEU A 18 -7.20 -8.20 -10.55
C LEU A 18 -6.62 -8.98 -11.72
N VAL A 19 -5.65 -9.85 -11.45
CA VAL A 19 -4.85 -10.53 -12.47
C VAL A 19 -4.77 -12.02 -12.15
N ALA A 20 -5.08 -12.86 -13.13
CA ALA A 20 -4.73 -14.28 -13.11
C ALA A 20 -3.31 -14.47 -13.65
N SER A 21 -2.53 -15.36 -13.03
CA SER A 21 -1.15 -15.63 -13.41
C SER A 21 -0.77 -17.09 -13.17
N GLN A 22 0.19 -17.61 -13.95
CA GLN A 22 0.90 -18.86 -13.69
C GLN A 22 2.29 -18.65 -13.07
N LEU A 23 2.61 -17.42 -12.67
CA LEU A 23 3.84 -17.10 -11.96
C LEU A 23 3.61 -17.18 -10.44
N ASP A 24 4.56 -17.78 -9.75
CA ASP A 24 4.70 -17.62 -8.31
C ASP A 24 4.90 -16.13 -7.93
N PRO A 25 4.67 -15.73 -6.67
CA PRO A 25 4.70 -14.33 -6.28
C PRO A 25 6.05 -13.64 -6.55
N ALA A 26 7.16 -14.37 -6.43
CA ALA A 26 8.49 -13.81 -6.65
C ALA A 26 8.67 -13.45 -8.13
N LYS A 27 8.34 -14.36 -9.05
CA LYS A 27 8.39 -14.12 -10.49
C LYS A 27 7.35 -13.10 -10.96
N PHE A 28 6.17 -13.07 -10.33
CA PHE A 28 5.13 -12.08 -10.64
C PHE A 28 5.60 -10.66 -10.30
N GLY A 29 6.13 -10.44 -9.09
CA GLY A 29 6.67 -9.16 -8.68
C GLY A 29 7.89 -8.72 -9.51
N GLU A 30 8.78 -9.65 -9.84
CA GLU A 30 9.90 -9.41 -10.75
C GLU A 30 9.40 -8.97 -12.14
N HIS A 31 8.44 -9.70 -12.72
CA HIS A 31 7.88 -9.37 -14.04
C HIS A 31 7.37 -7.93 -14.15
N TYR A 32 6.75 -7.39 -13.09
CA TYR A 32 6.22 -6.03 -13.09
C TYR A 32 7.24 -4.93 -12.79
N THR A 33 8.37 -5.27 -12.18
CA THR A 33 9.38 -4.28 -11.76
C THR A 33 10.60 -4.25 -12.68
N THR A 34 10.95 -5.38 -13.30
CA THR A 34 12.08 -5.50 -14.23
C THR A 34 11.64 -5.73 -15.68
N GLY A 35 10.36 -6.08 -15.93
CA GLY A 35 9.85 -6.48 -17.24
C GLY A 35 9.25 -5.34 -18.09
N SER A 36 9.89 -5.08 -19.23
CA SER A 36 9.49 -4.17 -20.32
C SER A 36 9.31 -2.69 -19.97
N SER A 37 9.89 -1.83 -20.80
CA SER A 37 9.97 -0.37 -20.75
C SER A 37 8.64 0.42 -20.68
N LYS A 38 7.49 -0.24 -20.51
CA LYS A 38 6.17 0.39 -20.55
C LYS A 38 5.72 0.98 -19.20
N HIS A 39 6.22 0.48 -18.06
CA HIS A 39 5.80 0.95 -16.72
C HIS A 39 6.93 0.85 -15.69
N PHE A 40 7.97 1.68 -15.82
CA PHE A 40 8.95 1.86 -14.74
C PHE A 40 8.42 2.87 -13.72
N SER A 41 7.62 2.41 -12.75
CA SER A 41 7.21 3.25 -11.60
C SER A 41 7.99 2.94 -10.30
N GLY A 42 8.96 2.03 -10.38
CA GLY A 42 9.94 1.74 -9.33
C GLY A 42 9.42 0.92 -8.14
N LYS A 43 8.11 0.88 -7.85
CA LYS A 43 7.56 0.03 -6.79
C LYS A 43 6.23 -0.60 -7.21
N VAL A 44 6.02 -1.83 -6.77
CA VAL A 44 4.76 -2.55 -6.96
C VAL A 44 4.37 -3.17 -5.62
N ILE A 45 3.12 -2.99 -5.24
CA ILE A 45 2.52 -3.67 -4.10
C ILE A 45 1.35 -4.47 -4.64
N PHE A 46 1.32 -5.76 -4.33
CA PHE A 46 0.22 -6.64 -4.72
C PHE A 46 -0.09 -7.61 -3.59
N ALA A 47 -1.29 -8.18 -3.62
CA ALA A 47 -1.71 -9.21 -2.69
C ALA A 47 -2.10 -10.48 -3.43
N GLU A 48 -1.83 -11.63 -2.82
CA GLU A 48 -2.44 -12.89 -3.22
C GLU A 48 -3.87 -12.94 -2.66
N VAL A 49 -4.81 -13.25 -3.55
CA VAL A 49 -6.22 -13.41 -3.26
C VAL A 49 -6.55 -14.89 -3.32
N ASP A 50 -7.45 -15.34 -2.46
CA ASP A 50 -7.99 -16.70 -2.47
C ASP A 50 -8.38 -17.10 -3.91
N ILE A 51 -7.80 -18.18 -4.42
CA ILE A 51 -8.07 -18.65 -5.79
C ILE A 51 -9.56 -19.04 -5.98
N ASN A 52 -10.26 -19.31 -4.88
CA ASN A 52 -11.69 -19.64 -4.87
C ASN A 52 -12.60 -18.41 -4.71
N PHE A 53 -12.05 -17.20 -4.53
CA PHE A 53 -12.85 -15.98 -4.48
C PHE A 53 -13.64 -15.79 -5.77
N ARG A 54 -14.95 -15.56 -5.65
CA ARG A 54 -15.85 -15.23 -6.76
C ARG A 54 -16.68 -14.00 -6.41
N SER A 55 -17.03 -13.25 -7.45
CA SER A 55 -17.84 -12.03 -7.34
C SER A 55 -18.60 -11.84 -8.63
N GLU A 56 -19.86 -11.37 -8.54
CA GLU A 56 -20.66 -11.01 -9.71
C GLU A 56 -20.00 -9.92 -10.56
N LYS A 57 -19.11 -9.12 -9.95
CA LYS A 57 -18.37 -8.06 -10.64
C LYS A 57 -17.26 -8.58 -11.55
N PHE A 58 -16.72 -9.77 -11.27
CA PHE A 58 -15.51 -10.29 -11.91
C PHE A 58 -15.75 -11.67 -12.52
N LYS A 59 -15.51 -11.82 -13.82
CA LYS A 59 -15.59 -13.09 -14.55
C LYS A 59 -14.39 -14.01 -14.28
N ILE A 60 -14.08 -14.28 -13.02
CA ILE A 60 -12.82 -14.91 -12.61
C ILE A 60 -12.60 -16.26 -13.29
N ASP A 61 -13.64 -17.12 -13.37
CA ASP A 61 -13.54 -18.44 -14.00
C ASP A 61 -13.18 -18.36 -15.49
N ASP A 62 -13.83 -17.46 -16.24
CA ASP A 62 -13.56 -17.26 -17.67
C ASP A 62 -12.09 -16.89 -17.89
N TYR A 63 -11.56 -15.99 -17.08
CA TYR A 63 -10.18 -15.52 -17.24
C TYR A 63 -9.15 -16.53 -16.69
N LEU A 64 -9.48 -17.30 -15.66
CA LEU A 64 -8.66 -18.43 -15.22
C LEU A 64 -8.59 -19.52 -16.30
N ALA A 65 -9.69 -19.80 -17.01
CA ALA A 65 -9.70 -20.72 -18.14
C ALA A 65 -8.80 -20.26 -19.29
N LEU A 66 -8.71 -18.94 -19.51
CA LEU A 66 -7.79 -18.32 -20.49
C LEU A 66 -6.34 -18.19 -20.00
N THR A 67 -6.07 -18.52 -18.75
CA THR A 67 -4.74 -18.46 -18.14
C THR A 67 -4.05 -19.80 -18.32
N VAL A 68 -3.54 -20.01 -19.53
CA VAL A 68 -2.85 -21.24 -19.96
C VAL A 68 -1.48 -20.91 -20.55
N PRO A 69 -0.54 -21.87 -20.55
CA PRO A 69 0.81 -21.64 -21.08
C PRO A 69 0.76 -21.18 -22.54
N HIS A 70 1.77 -20.40 -22.92
CA HIS A 70 2.00 -20.03 -24.31
C HIS A 70 2.35 -21.27 -25.16
N GLU A 71 2.26 -21.16 -26.49
CA GLU A 71 2.58 -22.27 -27.40
C GLU A 71 4.01 -22.80 -27.23
N ASN A 72 4.94 -21.91 -26.84
CA ASN A 72 6.33 -22.25 -26.52
C ASN A 72 6.51 -22.94 -25.15
N GLY A 73 5.43 -23.21 -24.41
CA GLY A 73 5.42 -23.83 -23.10
C GLY A 73 5.66 -22.87 -21.93
N GLU A 74 5.97 -21.59 -22.17
CA GLU A 74 6.19 -20.63 -21.08
C GLU A 74 4.89 -20.33 -20.31
N PRO A 75 4.96 -20.11 -18.99
CA PRO A 75 3.78 -19.81 -18.18
C PRO A 75 3.13 -18.49 -18.60
N LYS A 76 1.81 -18.42 -18.50
CA LYS A 76 1.07 -17.16 -18.66
C LYS A 76 1.44 -16.18 -17.55
N LYS A 77 2.22 -15.16 -17.90
CA LYS A 77 2.69 -14.17 -16.93
C LYS A 77 1.55 -13.37 -16.30
N THR A 78 0.64 -12.86 -17.12
CA THR A 78 -0.49 -12.05 -16.67
C THR A 78 -1.69 -12.24 -17.59
N LYS A 79 -2.88 -12.26 -16.98
CA LYS A 79 -4.17 -12.14 -17.65
C LYS A 79 -5.07 -11.27 -16.77
N PHE A 80 -5.28 -10.02 -17.18
CA PHE A 80 -6.12 -9.06 -16.44
C PHE A 80 -7.58 -9.49 -16.47
N ILE A 81 -8.20 -9.55 -15.30
CA ILE A 81 -9.62 -9.82 -15.08
C ILE A 81 -10.37 -8.50 -14.93
N ALA A 82 -9.79 -7.56 -14.18
CA ALA A 82 -10.33 -6.22 -13.97
C ALA A 82 -9.17 -5.24 -13.71
N SER A 83 -9.36 -3.96 -14.06
CA SER A 83 -8.35 -2.90 -13.91
C SER A 83 -8.86 -1.67 -13.16
N TYR A 84 -10.05 -1.75 -12.56
CA TYR A 84 -10.69 -0.64 -11.85
C TYR A 84 -11.63 -1.17 -10.77
N ASN A 85 -11.69 -0.48 -9.63
CA ASN A 85 -12.62 -0.74 -8.54
C ASN A 85 -12.58 -2.23 -8.13
N VAL A 86 -11.37 -2.72 -7.85
CA VAL A 86 -11.09 -4.10 -7.50
C VAL A 86 -11.16 -4.29 -6.00
N LEU A 87 -10.44 -3.46 -5.23
CA LEU A 87 -10.34 -3.63 -3.79
C LEU A 87 -11.73 -3.59 -3.13
N GLU A 88 -12.57 -2.65 -3.54
CA GLU A 88 -13.92 -2.47 -2.98
C GLU A 88 -14.79 -3.71 -3.15
N HIS A 89 -14.54 -4.54 -4.16
CA HIS A 89 -15.29 -5.77 -4.44
C HIS A 89 -14.59 -7.05 -3.97
N VAL A 90 -13.39 -6.97 -3.39
CA VAL A 90 -12.68 -8.10 -2.77
C VAL A 90 -12.93 -8.10 -1.25
N PRO A 91 -13.50 -9.16 -0.64
CA PRO A 91 -13.60 -9.30 0.82
C PRO A 91 -12.21 -9.31 1.47
N LEU A 92 -12.06 -8.71 2.66
CA LEU A 92 -10.74 -8.64 3.32
C LEU A 92 -10.18 -10.04 3.65
N ASP A 93 -11.04 -11.00 3.97
CA ASP A 93 -10.66 -12.39 4.25
C ASP A 93 -10.14 -13.16 3.03
N SER A 94 -10.49 -12.71 1.83
CA SER A 94 -9.95 -13.24 0.59
C SER A 94 -8.51 -12.80 0.35
N ILE A 95 -8.05 -11.69 0.96
CA ILE A 95 -6.67 -11.19 0.84
C ILE A 95 -5.77 -12.03 1.74
N LYS A 96 -4.97 -12.95 1.19
CA LYS A 96 -4.20 -13.92 1.97
C LYS A 96 -2.85 -13.39 2.39
N LYS A 97 -2.10 -12.79 1.47
CA LYS A 97 -0.71 -12.36 1.69
C LYS A 97 -0.42 -11.09 0.92
N LEU A 98 0.37 -10.19 1.49
CA LEU A 98 0.81 -8.96 0.83
C LEU A 98 2.27 -9.10 0.36
N PHE A 99 2.61 -8.51 -0.77
CA PHE A 99 3.95 -8.57 -1.36
C PHE A 99 4.44 -7.17 -1.70
N LEU A 100 5.62 -6.82 -1.17
CA LEU A 100 6.28 -5.55 -1.46
C LEU A 100 7.42 -5.76 -2.44
N CYS A 101 7.33 -5.15 -3.62
CA CYS A 101 8.36 -5.25 -4.64
C CYS A 101 9.26 -4.02 -4.62
N THR A 102 10.57 -4.25 -4.73
CA THR A 102 11.57 -3.23 -5.02
C THR A 102 11.71 -3.00 -6.52
N ALA A 103 12.30 -1.87 -6.91
CA ALA A 103 12.53 -1.51 -8.32
C ALA A 103 13.35 -2.54 -9.12
N ASN A 104 14.10 -3.39 -8.43
CA ASN A 104 14.96 -4.41 -9.02
C ASN A 104 14.42 -5.85 -8.87
N GLY A 105 13.12 -6.01 -8.62
CA GLY A 105 12.46 -7.32 -8.66
C GLY A 105 12.64 -8.18 -7.42
N LYS A 106 13.03 -7.61 -6.27
CA LYS A 106 12.99 -8.35 -5.00
C LYS A 106 11.61 -8.19 -4.39
N VAL A 107 11.06 -9.32 -3.93
CA VAL A 107 9.71 -9.42 -3.40
C VAL A 107 9.78 -9.84 -1.93
N LEU A 108 9.19 -9.04 -1.04
CA LEU A 108 9.04 -9.36 0.38
C LEU A 108 7.60 -9.83 0.63
N PRO A 109 7.39 -11.10 1.04
CA PRO A 109 6.09 -11.56 1.50
C PRO A 109 5.79 -11.05 2.92
N ILE A 110 4.54 -10.67 3.16
CA ILE A 110 4.02 -10.22 4.46
C ILE A 110 2.73 -10.97 4.75
N GLU A 111 2.74 -11.73 5.84
CA GLU A 111 1.56 -12.42 6.36
C GLU A 111 0.67 -11.44 7.14
N PRO A 112 -0.66 -11.64 7.14
CA PRO A 112 -1.55 -10.85 7.97
C PRO A 112 -1.34 -11.17 9.45
N ALA A 113 -1.49 -10.17 10.31
CA ALA A 113 -1.43 -10.34 11.75
C ALA A 113 -2.44 -9.44 12.45
N GLU A 114 -2.76 -9.76 13.70
CA GLU A 114 -3.53 -8.86 14.55
C GLU A 114 -2.73 -7.58 14.82
N TYR A 115 -3.39 -6.42 14.70
CA TYR A 115 -2.76 -5.16 15.04
C TYR A 115 -2.89 -4.90 16.56
N THR A 116 -1.79 -5.08 17.29
CA THR A 116 -1.76 -5.03 18.76
C THR A 116 -1.07 -3.78 19.33
N ALA A 117 -0.54 -2.90 18.48
CA ALA A 117 0.21 -1.74 18.97
C ALA A 117 -0.70 -0.76 19.75
N TYR A 118 -0.15 -0.25 20.85
CA TYR A 118 -0.71 0.87 21.58
C TYR A 118 -0.31 2.17 20.91
N ASN A 119 -1.31 3.01 20.64
CA ASN A 119 -1.12 4.32 20.04
C ASN A 119 -1.32 5.39 21.10
N ALA A 120 -0.28 6.16 21.38
CA ALA A 120 -0.42 7.29 22.30
C ALA A 120 -1.52 8.25 21.79
N PRO A 121 -2.41 8.72 22.68
CA PRO A 121 -3.42 9.70 22.33
C PRO A 121 -2.76 11.02 21.91
N ASP A 122 -3.52 11.87 21.23
CA ASP A 122 -3.16 13.26 20.90
C ASP A 122 -1.91 13.44 20.01
N LEU A 123 -1.47 12.39 19.32
CA LEU A 123 -0.41 12.48 18.31
C LEU A 123 -1.00 12.66 16.91
N PHE A 124 -0.47 13.63 16.17
CA PHE A 124 -0.70 13.67 14.73
C PHE A 124 0.13 12.60 14.01
N ARG A 125 -0.47 11.98 13.01
CA ARG A 125 0.11 10.93 12.18
C ARG A 125 -0.05 11.29 10.72
N ILE A 126 0.90 10.83 9.90
CA ILE A 126 0.86 11.00 8.46
C ILE A 126 0.50 9.67 7.83
N TYR A 127 -0.63 9.64 7.13
CA TYR A 127 -1.11 8.48 6.39
C TYR A 127 -0.91 8.68 4.90
N GLN A 128 -0.41 7.65 4.25
CA GLN A 128 -0.50 7.51 2.81
C GLN A 128 -1.69 6.60 2.49
N GLU A 129 -2.71 7.16 1.88
CA GLU A 129 -3.79 6.40 1.25
C GLU A 129 -3.25 5.81 -0.07
N ILE A 130 -3.43 4.51 -0.31
CA ILE A 130 -2.79 3.78 -1.43
C ILE A 130 -3.77 3.43 -2.53
N THR A 131 -4.91 2.82 -2.17
CA THR A 131 -5.95 2.49 -3.14
C THR A 131 -7.30 2.30 -2.45
N PRO A 132 -8.43 2.75 -3.03
CA PRO A 132 -8.56 3.40 -4.34
C PRO A 132 -8.21 4.89 -4.35
N LEU A 133 -8.02 5.49 -3.16
CA LEU A 133 -7.54 6.86 -3.01
C LEU A 133 -6.02 6.93 -3.21
N ASP A 134 -5.50 8.14 -3.36
CA ASP A 134 -4.07 8.38 -3.57
C ASP A 134 -3.67 9.75 -2.97
N THR A 135 -3.73 9.88 -1.64
CA THR A 135 -3.45 11.15 -0.95
C THR A 135 -2.60 10.99 0.31
N LEU A 136 -1.80 12.03 0.59
CA LEU A 136 -1.02 12.14 1.82
C LEU A 136 -1.81 12.97 2.83
N VAL A 137 -2.15 12.37 3.97
CA VAL A 137 -3.09 12.93 4.95
C VAL A 137 -2.45 13.06 6.31
N LEU A 138 -2.58 14.23 6.93
CA LEU A 138 -2.33 14.44 8.35
C LEU A 138 -3.60 14.13 9.13
N SER A 139 -3.52 13.35 10.21
CA SER A 139 -4.68 13.06 11.07
C SER A 139 -4.32 13.01 12.55
N SER A 140 -5.26 13.42 13.41
CA SER A 140 -5.20 13.17 14.86
C SER A 140 -5.64 11.76 15.25
N LYS A 141 -6.24 11.01 14.33
CA LYS A 141 -6.75 9.67 14.56
C LYS A 141 -5.61 8.64 14.52
N ASP A 142 -5.77 7.57 15.28
CA ASP A 142 -4.92 6.39 15.09
C ASP A 142 -5.35 5.60 13.84
N GLN A 143 -4.67 4.49 13.53
CA GLN A 143 -4.88 3.73 12.30
C GLN A 143 -6.26 3.08 12.25
N ARG A 144 -6.76 2.59 13.40
CA ARG A 144 -8.09 1.96 13.48
C ARG A 144 -9.16 3.01 13.29
N GLU A 145 -9.03 4.13 13.98
CA GLU A 145 -9.96 5.25 13.89
C GLU A 145 -9.93 5.94 12.53
N PHE A 146 -8.74 6.13 11.94
CA PHE A 146 -8.55 6.72 10.62
C PHE A 146 -9.19 5.84 9.55
N GLY A 147 -8.87 4.53 9.56
CA GLY A 147 -9.46 3.56 8.63
C GLY A 147 -10.99 3.54 8.69
N LYS A 148 -11.56 3.53 9.90
CA LYS A 148 -13.02 3.59 10.09
C LYS A 148 -13.63 4.93 9.64
N PHE A 149 -12.93 6.04 9.89
CA PHE A 149 -13.39 7.37 9.53
C PHE A 149 -13.43 7.56 8.00
N ILE A 150 -12.32 7.23 7.34
CA ILE A 150 -12.18 7.46 5.89
C ILE A 150 -13.10 6.54 5.09
N THR A 151 -13.39 5.34 5.58
CA THR A 151 -14.30 4.41 4.89
C THR A 151 -15.78 4.76 5.00
N GLN A 152 -16.12 5.71 5.87
CA GLN A 152 -17.48 6.23 6.02
C GLN A 152 -17.64 7.63 5.41
N SER A 153 -16.55 8.27 5.01
CA SER A 153 -16.56 9.61 4.43
C SER A 153 -17.08 9.57 2.99
N VAL A 154 -18.17 10.29 2.72
CA VAL A 154 -18.74 10.37 1.37
C VAL A 154 -17.89 11.25 0.44
N SER A 155 -17.37 12.38 0.94
CA SER A 155 -16.72 13.40 0.10
C SER A 155 -15.22 13.18 -0.10
N LYS A 156 -14.57 12.45 0.80
CA LYS A 156 -13.11 12.25 0.80
C LYS A 156 -12.70 10.79 0.94
N GLY A 157 -13.67 9.90 1.06
CA GLY A 157 -13.45 8.51 1.42
C GLY A 157 -13.75 7.52 0.30
N ALA A 158 -13.58 6.25 0.64
CA ALA A 158 -13.95 5.11 -0.19
C ALA A 158 -14.39 3.95 0.71
N PRO A 159 -15.36 3.11 0.30
CA PRO A 159 -15.94 2.09 1.17
C PRO A 159 -14.92 1.05 1.66
N LYS A 160 -13.83 0.85 0.91
CA LYS A 160 -12.64 0.12 1.34
C LYS A 160 -11.40 0.92 0.98
N LEU A 161 -10.39 0.84 1.84
CA LEU A 161 -9.13 1.56 1.64
C LEU A 161 -7.95 0.69 2.07
N MET A 162 -6.92 0.66 1.24
CA MET A 162 -5.57 0.30 1.67
C MET A 162 -4.78 1.56 1.99
N PHE A 163 -4.11 1.60 3.14
CA PHE A 163 -3.27 2.71 3.55
C PHE A 163 -2.06 2.25 4.38
N THR A 164 -1.09 3.14 4.55
CA THR A 164 0.07 2.96 5.44
C THR A 164 0.37 4.25 6.19
N GLN A 165 1.26 4.18 7.18
CA GLN A 165 1.69 5.33 7.97
C GLN A 165 3.15 5.65 7.66
N ILE A 166 3.45 6.93 7.50
CA ILE A 166 4.82 7.42 7.35
C ILE A 166 5.43 7.61 8.74
N ASP A 167 6.64 7.10 8.96
CA ASP A 167 7.42 7.33 10.17
C ASP A 167 8.13 8.69 10.05
N PHE A 168 7.45 9.73 10.54
CA PHE A 168 7.94 11.09 10.48
C PHE A 168 7.70 11.79 11.82
N ASN A 169 8.73 12.46 12.35
CA ASN A 169 8.65 13.17 13.62
C ASN A 169 8.23 14.64 13.40
N ILE A 170 6.95 14.90 13.59
CA ILE A 170 6.33 16.22 13.39
C ILE A 170 6.88 17.27 14.37
N GLU A 171 7.09 16.90 15.64
CA GLU A 171 7.60 17.83 16.66
C GLU A 171 9.06 18.21 16.39
N ASN A 172 9.86 17.26 15.89
CA ASN A 172 11.22 17.55 15.41
C ASN A 172 11.19 18.52 14.22
N PHE A 173 10.29 18.30 13.25
CA PHE A 173 10.09 19.24 12.13
C PHE A 173 9.74 20.65 12.61
N LEU A 174 8.81 20.80 13.56
CA LEU A 174 8.45 22.11 14.11
C LEU A 174 9.64 22.77 14.83
N THR A 175 10.37 21.99 15.63
CA THR A 175 11.54 22.47 16.39
C THR A 175 12.65 22.97 15.47
N LEU A 176 12.98 22.21 14.42
CA LEU A 176 14.02 22.55 13.46
C LEU A 176 13.69 23.76 12.59
N ASN A 177 12.41 24.12 12.44
CA ASN A 177 11.97 25.21 11.57
C ASN A 177 11.54 26.48 12.33
N LYS A 178 11.40 26.45 13.66
CA LYS A 178 10.85 27.56 14.48
C LYS A 178 11.43 28.95 14.18
N ASN A 179 12.74 29.03 13.87
CA ASN A 179 13.44 30.30 13.63
C ASN A 179 14.10 30.35 12.25
N LYS A 180 13.68 29.52 11.31
CA LYS A 180 14.25 29.51 9.95
C LYS A 180 13.46 30.45 9.04
N GLU A 181 14.19 31.22 8.23
CA GLU A 181 13.57 31.98 7.12
C GLU A 181 13.06 31.05 6.02
N ILE A 182 13.73 29.91 5.81
CA ILE A 182 13.36 28.90 4.82
C ILE A 182 13.12 27.57 5.50
N PHE A 183 11.90 27.05 5.41
CA PHE A 183 11.55 25.77 6.02
C PHE A 183 12.12 24.60 5.24
N GLN A 184 12.50 23.55 5.96
CA GLN A 184 13.01 22.29 5.42
C GLN A 184 12.19 21.12 5.96
N ILE A 185 11.96 20.12 5.12
CA ILE A 185 11.25 18.90 5.47
C ILE A 185 11.95 17.68 4.86
N ASP A 186 12.09 16.62 5.66
CA ASP A 186 12.69 15.35 5.23
C ASP A 186 11.63 14.40 4.64
N LEU A 187 10.73 14.94 3.81
CA LEU A 187 9.74 14.18 3.04
C LEU A 187 9.83 14.61 1.56
N PRO A 188 10.25 13.70 0.65
CA PRO A 188 10.33 13.99 -0.78
C PRO A 188 9.01 14.52 -1.35
N GLY A 189 9.07 15.49 -2.26
CA GLY A 189 7.89 16.03 -2.93
C GLY A 189 6.90 16.80 -2.04
N VAL A 190 7.14 16.92 -0.73
CA VAL A 190 6.26 17.65 0.19
C VAL A 190 6.72 19.09 0.34
N ASN A 191 5.80 20.05 0.16
CA ASN A 191 6.09 21.45 0.43
C ASN A 191 6.13 21.70 1.96
N PRO A 192 7.25 22.16 2.53
CA PRO A 192 7.42 22.31 3.98
C PRO A 192 6.48 23.37 4.59
N TYR A 193 6.15 24.44 3.87
CA TYR A 193 5.21 25.47 4.35
C TYR A 193 3.79 24.93 4.37
N ARG A 194 3.37 24.25 3.31
CA ARG A 194 2.05 23.60 3.25
C ARG A 194 1.90 22.58 4.38
N PHE A 195 2.95 21.82 4.67
CA PHE A 195 2.97 20.86 5.77
C PHE A 195 2.81 21.56 7.12
N TYR A 196 3.59 22.62 7.38
CA TYR A 196 3.46 23.43 8.60
C TYR A 196 2.04 23.97 8.79
N ASP A 197 1.44 24.56 7.75
CA ASP A 197 0.07 25.07 7.78
C ASP A 197 -0.94 23.99 8.15
N CYS A 198 -0.78 22.77 7.61
CA CYS A 198 -1.65 21.65 7.97
C CYS A 198 -1.54 21.29 9.46
N VAL A 199 -0.31 21.29 9.99
CA VAL A 199 -0.07 20.96 11.40
C VAL A 199 -0.66 22.04 12.30
N MET A 200 -0.43 23.33 12.01
CA MET A 200 -0.99 24.42 12.80
C MET A 200 -2.52 24.43 12.75
N GLU A 201 -3.12 24.24 11.57
CA GLU A 201 -4.58 24.20 11.40
C GLU A 201 -5.24 23.08 12.23
N LEU A 202 -4.63 21.89 12.29
CA LEU A 202 -5.15 20.81 13.14
C LEU A 202 -4.90 21.05 14.64
N LYS A 203 -3.81 21.75 15.01
CA LYS A 203 -3.57 22.16 16.41
C LYS A 203 -4.59 23.19 16.89
N GLU A 204 -4.92 24.17 16.05
CA GLU A 204 -5.81 25.28 16.39
C GLU A 204 -7.29 24.92 16.31
N ASN A 205 -7.67 23.99 15.43
CA ASN A 205 -9.06 23.59 15.23
C ASN A 205 -9.29 22.13 15.66
N THR A 206 -9.58 21.94 16.95
CA THR A 206 -9.82 20.61 17.55
C THR A 206 -11.03 19.87 16.97
N GLY A 207 -11.94 20.56 16.27
CA GLY A 207 -13.04 19.93 15.54
C GLY A 207 -12.62 19.28 14.21
N LYS A 208 -11.45 19.63 13.68
CA LYS A 208 -10.89 19.01 12.47
C LYS A 208 -10.00 17.84 12.83
N ILE A 209 -10.25 16.70 12.18
CA ILE A 209 -9.56 15.43 12.46
C ILE A 209 -8.57 15.01 11.36
N THR A 210 -8.70 15.59 10.16
CA THR A 210 -7.82 15.29 9.02
C THR A 210 -7.54 16.53 8.18
N LYS A 211 -6.37 16.57 7.56
CA LYS A 211 -6.00 17.55 6.53
C LYS A 211 -5.14 16.90 5.45
N THR A 212 -5.48 17.13 4.19
CA THR A 212 -4.66 16.67 3.05
C THR A 212 -3.40 17.53 2.96
N ILE A 213 -2.25 16.88 3.10
CA ILE A 213 -0.92 17.49 2.93
C ILE A 213 -0.64 17.65 1.42
N GLY A 214 -0.86 16.59 0.64
CA GLY A 214 -0.58 16.54 -0.79
C GLY A 214 -1.44 15.52 -1.52
N LEU A 215 -1.52 15.69 -2.84
CA LEU A 215 -2.17 14.76 -3.76
C LEU A 215 -1.12 13.82 -4.36
N GLY A 216 -1.49 12.56 -4.56
CA GLY A 216 -0.60 11.50 -5.05
C GLY A 216 0.14 10.78 -3.92
N SER A 217 0.78 9.68 -4.30
CA SER A 217 1.44 8.79 -3.35
C SER A 217 2.93 9.06 -3.23
N LEU A 218 3.34 9.42 -2.01
CA LEU A 218 4.71 9.53 -1.56
C LEU A 218 5.47 8.20 -1.71
N LEU A 219 4.78 7.05 -1.71
CA LEU A 219 5.41 5.72 -1.88
C LEU A 219 6.21 5.59 -3.18
N ARG A 220 5.98 6.41 -4.20
CA ARG A 220 6.84 6.41 -5.40
C ARG A 220 8.27 6.79 -5.03
N GLU A 221 8.42 7.77 -4.16
CA GLU A 221 9.67 8.45 -3.86
C GLU A 221 10.36 7.90 -2.60
N ILE A 222 9.60 7.53 -1.57
CA ILE A 222 10.18 7.07 -0.30
C ILE A 222 10.51 5.59 -0.30
N SER A 223 11.57 5.20 0.40
CA SER A 223 11.82 3.80 0.73
C SER A 223 10.78 3.25 1.70
N TYR A 224 10.51 1.94 1.64
CA TYR A 224 9.68 1.24 2.65
C TYR A 224 10.24 1.36 4.08
N LYS A 225 11.51 1.73 4.26
CA LYS A 225 12.11 1.99 5.59
C LYS A 225 11.48 3.17 6.33
N PHE A 226 10.83 4.08 5.61
CA PHE A 226 10.14 5.23 6.18
C PHE A 226 8.68 4.92 6.52
N LEU A 227 8.27 3.65 6.47
CA LEU A 227 6.93 3.23 6.87
C LEU A 227 6.91 2.77 8.32
N LYS A 228 5.86 3.16 9.02
CA LYS A 228 5.62 2.78 10.40
C LYS A 228 4.61 1.63 10.47
N HIS A 229 4.95 0.61 11.24
CA HIS A 229 4.15 -0.59 11.52
C HIS A 229 3.86 -1.50 10.32
N GLY A 230 3.28 -1.01 9.22
CA GLY A 230 2.85 -1.87 8.12
C GLY A 230 1.77 -1.26 7.24
N PHE A 231 0.92 -2.12 6.69
CA PHE A 231 -0.16 -1.76 5.78
C PHE A 231 -1.50 -2.23 6.34
N TRP A 232 -2.52 -1.40 6.17
CA TRP A 232 -3.87 -1.70 6.61
C TRP A 232 -4.82 -1.71 5.44
N PHE A 233 -5.76 -2.64 5.50
CA PHE A 233 -6.99 -2.61 4.74
C PHE A 233 -8.13 -2.35 5.72
N ALA A 234 -8.94 -1.35 5.44
CA ALA A 234 -10.08 -0.99 6.25
C ALA A 234 -11.36 -1.00 5.43
N THR A 235 -12.45 -1.42 6.07
CA THR A 235 -13.82 -1.11 5.66
C THR A 235 -14.49 -0.31 6.78
N LYS A 236 -15.82 -0.13 6.73
CA LYS A 236 -16.58 0.44 7.83
C LYS A 236 -16.46 -0.40 9.11
N ASP A 237 -16.45 -1.72 8.96
CA ASP A 237 -16.66 -2.69 10.03
C ASP A 237 -15.48 -3.67 10.20
N GLU A 238 -14.62 -3.80 9.18
CA GLU A 238 -13.51 -4.75 9.16
C GLU A 238 -12.17 -4.04 9.05
N PHE A 239 -11.13 -4.70 9.56
CA PHE A 239 -9.77 -4.18 9.56
C PHE A 239 -8.79 -5.34 9.43
N LYS A 240 -7.87 -5.25 8.47
CA LYS A 240 -6.84 -6.27 8.23
C LYS A 240 -5.46 -5.63 8.14
N PHE A 241 -4.50 -6.18 8.87
CA PHE A 241 -3.18 -5.59 9.02
C PHE A 241 -2.08 -6.54 8.53
N PHE A 242 -1.11 -5.96 7.83
CA PHE A 242 0.08 -6.62 7.30
C PHE A 242 1.32 -5.93 7.89
N PRO A 243 1.93 -6.47 8.97
CA PRO A 243 3.06 -5.85 9.63
C PRO A 243 4.32 -5.86 8.77
N MET A 244 5.05 -4.74 8.75
CA MET A 244 6.44 -4.77 8.31
C MET A 244 7.24 -5.69 9.25
N PRO A 245 8.12 -6.55 8.70
CA PRO A 245 9.03 -7.33 9.52
C PRO A 245 9.92 -6.43 10.38
N SER A 246 10.38 -6.94 11.52
CA SER A 246 11.32 -6.22 12.36
C SER A 246 12.64 -5.95 11.63
N ILE A 247 13.40 -4.93 12.06
CA ILE A 247 14.72 -4.63 11.47
C ILE A 247 15.62 -5.87 11.50
N GLN A 248 15.62 -6.61 12.61
CA GLN A 248 16.38 -7.84 12.73
C GLN A 248 15.97 -8.89 11.69
N GLU A 249 14.67 -9.09 11.45
CA GLU A 249 14.20 -10.01 10.41
C GLU A 249 14.53 -9.52 8.99
N LEU A 250 14.49 -8.21 8.77
CA LEU A 250 14.91 -7.62 7.50
C LEU A 250 16.40 -7.84 7.23
N GLU A 251 17.23 -7.77 8.27
CA GLU A 251 18.67 -8.00 8.18
C GLU A 251 19.04 -9.48 8.07
N ASP A 252 18.33 -10.36 8.77
CA ASP A 252 18.67 -11.79 8.85
C ASP A 252 17.97 -12.63 7.77
N LYS A 253 16.63 -12.53 7.69
CA LYS A 253 15.80 -13.39 6.83
C LYS A 253 15.59 -12.78 5.44
N TYR A 254 15.45 -11.46 5.37
CA TYR A 254 15.10 -10.75 4.14
C TYR A 254 16.22 -9.84 3.62
N PHE A 255 17.47 -10.14 3.95
CA PHE A 255 18.65 -9.34 3.60
C PHE A 255 18.69 -8.92 2.13
N TYR A 256 18.40 -9.85 1.21
CA TYR A 256 18.46 -9.59 -0.23
C TYR A 256 17.41 -8.61 -0.72
N TRP A 257 16.28 -8.49 -0.02
CA TRP A 257 15.30 -7.44 -0.25
C TRP A 257 15.73 -6.14 0.45
N TRP A 258 16.11 -6.24 1.73
CA TRP A 258 16.43 -5.10 2.58
C TRP A 258 17.58 -4.24 2.04
N LYS A 259 18.62 -4.86 1.46
CA LYS A 259 19.76 -4.13 0.89
C LYS A 259 19.41 -3.18 -0.27
N PHE A 260 18.24 -3.34 -0.89
CA PHE A 260 17.73 -2.46 -1.95
C PHE A 260 16.65 -1.48 -1.47
N VAL A 261 16.34 -1.52 -0.17
CA VAL A 261 15.37 -0.65 0.48
C VAL A 261 16.07 0.32 1.42
N ARG A 262 17.18 -0.09 2.06
CA ARG A 262 17.97 0.79 2.92
C ARG A 262 18.55 2.00 2.18
#